data_AF-A0A0F9BLH8-F1
#
_entry.id   AF-A0A0F9BLH8-F1
#
_cell.length_a   1.000
_cell.length_b   1.000
_cell.length_c   1.000
_cell.angle_alpha   90.00
_cell.angle_beta   90.00
_cell.angle_gamma   90.00
#
_symmetry.space_group_name_H-M   'P 1'
#
loop_
_entity.id
_entity.type
_entity.pdbx_description
1 polymer ?
#
loop_
_entity_poly.entity_id
_entity_poly.type
_entity_poly.pdbx_seq_one_letter_code
_entity_poly.pdbx_strand_id
1 'polypeptide(L)' 'TIVEDNETVIFGDFSHYVIRRCLNPILMRLEERYAEFFQTGFVMFERWDSDLINGATTPLAVISHNLV' A
#
# COMPACT_ATOMS: atom_id res chain seq x y z
N THR A 1 -5.07 -2.11 25.88
CA THR A 1 -5.10 -3.02 24.72
C THR A 1 -4.06 -4.08 24.96
N ILE A 2 -4.49 -5.32 25.17
CA ILE A 2 -3.60 -6.48 25.25
C ILE A 2 -3.26 -6.91 23.81
N VAL A 3 -2.00 -7.30 23.59
CA VAL A 3 -1.46 -7.75 22.30
C VAL A 3 -0.98 -9.18 22.54
N GLU A 4 -1.47 -10.14 21.76
CA GLU A 4 -1.01 -11.54 21.83
C GLU A 4 0.19 -11.77 20.89
N ASP A 5 0.88 -12.90 21.06
CA ASP A 5 2.27 -13.17 20.62
C ASP A 5 2.54 -13.08 19.10
N ASN A 6 1.54 -12.78 18.28
CA ASN A 6 1.65 -12.63 16.83
C ASN A 6 0.98 -11.37 16.26
N GLU A 7 0.56 -10.45 17.14
CA GLU A 7 -0.12 -9.22 16.74
C GLU A 7 0.88 -8.07 16.70
N THR A 8 1.17 -7.57 15.49
CA THR A 8 1.96 -6.34 15.34
C THR A 8 1.01 -5.16 15.33
N VAL A 9 1.17 -4.25 16.29
CA VAL A 9 0.34 -3.05 16.36
C VAL A 9 1.21 -1.81 16.23
N ILE A 10 0.74 -0.87 15.39
CA ILE A 10 1.38 0.41 15.14
C ILE A 10 0.56 1.48 15.85
N PHE A 11 1.20 2.21 16.76
CA PHE A 11 0.58 3.28 17.52
C PHE A 11 1.31 4.60 17.25
N GLY A 12 0.57 5.68 17.03
CA GLY A 12 1.16 6.99 16.85
C GLY A 12 0.31 7.98 16.08
N ASP A 13 0.89 9.14 15.80
CA ASP A 13 0.28 10.17 14.96
C ASP A 13 0.52 9.88 13.46
N PHE A 14 -0.54 9.49 12.76
CA PHE A 14 -0.52 9.25 11.31
C PHE A 14 -0.66 10.53 10.48
N SER A 15 -0.77 11.71 11.10
CA SER A 15 -0.92 12.99 10.37
C SER A 15 0.25 13.29 9.42
N HIS A 16 1.42 12.69 9.68
CA HIS A 16 2.63 12.83 8.87
C HIS A 16 2.88 11.65 7.91
N TYR A 17 1.99 10.65 7.90
CA TYR A 17 2.03 9.55 6.95
C TYR A 17 1.37 9.97 5.64
N VAL A 18 2.17 10.19 4.61
CA VAL A 18 1.69 10.73 3.34
C VAL A 18 1.77 9.66 2.26
N ILE A 19 0.60 9.33 1.70
CA ILE A 19 0.47 8.49 0.52
C ILE A 19 0.42 9.38 -0.71
N ARG A 20 1.33 9.16 -1.65
CA ARG A 20 1.33 9.81 -2.96
C ARG A 20 0.91 8.84 -4.05
N ARG A 21 0.02 9.32 -4.90
CA ARG A 21 -0.34 8.66 -6.15
C ARG A 21 0.64 9.12 -7.23
N CYS A 22 1.37 8.17 -7.81
CA CYS A 22 2.32 8.44 -8.87
C CYS A 22 1.61 8.34 -10.21
N LEU A 23 1.35 9.51 -10.82
CA LEU A 23 0.60 9.65 -12.07
C LEU A 23 -0.88 9.22 -11.92
N ASN A 24 -1.66 9.50 -12.96
CA ASN A 24 -3.02 8.98 -13.07
C ASN A 24 -2.98 7.47 -13.36
N PRO A 25 -3.95 6.70 -12.83
CA PRO A 25 -4.10 5.30 -13.19
C PRO A 25 -4.28 5.15 -14.70
N ILE A 26 -3.59 4.16 -15.28
CA ILE A 26 -3.69 3.83 -16.70
C ILE A 26 -4.60 2.62 -16.82
N LEU A 27 -5.72 2.78 -17.51
CA LEU A 27 -6.64 1.70 -17.84
C LEU A 27 -6.46 1.35 -19.32
N MET A 28 -6.13 0.09 -19.60
CA MET A 28 -6.01 -0.45 -20.94
C MET A 28 -7.01 -1.59 -21.14
N ARG A 29 -7.75 -1.52 -22.25
CA ARG A 29 -8.64 -2.57 -22.70
C ARG A 29 -7.92 -3.44 -23.72
N LEU A 30 -7.78 -4.72 -23.41
CA LEU A 30 -7.16 -5.72 -24.25
C LEU A 30 -8.23 -6.37 -25.12
N GLU A 31 -8.27 -5.99 -26.41
CA GLU A 31 -9.15 -6.62 -27.40
C GLU A 31 -8.46 -7.78 -28.12
N GLU A 32 -7.21 -7.60 -28.56
CA GLU A 32 -6.57 -8.54 -29.48
C GLU A 32 -6.06 -9.83 -28.79
N ARG A 33 -5.51 -9.71 -27.57
CA ARG A 33 -4.93 -10.86 -26.83
C ARG A 33 -5.96 -11.91 -26.40
N TYR A 34 -7.22 -11.51 -26.22
CA TYR A 34 -8.30 -12.40 -25.79
C TYR A 34 -9.40 -12.55 -26.85
N ALA A 35 -9.17 -12.03 -28.07
CA ALA A 35 -10.11 -12.14 -29.17
C ALA A 35 -10.45 -13.61 -29.49
N GLU A 36 -9.47 -14.51 -29.39
CA GLU A 36 -9.64 -15.95 -29.63
C GLU A 36 -10.61 -16.62 -28.63
N PHE A 37 -10.75 -16.07 -27.44
CA PHE A 37 -11.66 -16.56 -26.39
C PHE A 37 -12.96 -15.76 -26.31
N PHE A 38 -13.21 -14.83 -27.26
CA PHE A 38 -14.33 -13.88 -27.21
C PHE A 38 -14.44 -13.12 -25.88
N GLN A 39 -13.29 -12.80 -25.27
CA GLN A 39 -13.24 -12.11 -23.98
C GLN A 39 -12.59 -10.74 -24.13
N THR A 40 -13.07 -9.77 -23.35
CA THR A 40 -12.43 -8.46 -23.21
C THR A 40 -11.69 -8.42 -21.88
N GLY A 41 -10.38 -8.16 -21.92
CA GLY A 41 -9.56 -8.00 -20.72
C GLY A 41 -9.42 -6.53 -20.34
N PHE A 42 -9.56 -6.21 -19.05
CA PHE A 42 -9.24 -4.88 -18.53
C PHE A 42 -8.01 -4.97 -17.64
N VAL A 43 -6.98 -4.19 -17.94
CA VAL A 43 -5.78 -4.08 -17.12
C VAL A 43 -5.67 -2.64 -16.65
N MET A 44 -5.65 -2.46 -15.33
CA MET A 44 -5.41 -1.17 -14.71
C MET A 44 -4.05 -1.19 -14.03
N PHE A 45 -3.22 -0.21 -14.34
CA PHE A 45 -1.94 0.00 -13.70
C PHE A 45 -1.96 1.31 -12.93
N GLU A 46 -1.70 1.22 -11.62
CA GLU A 46 -1.57 2.38 -10.76
C GLU A 46 -0.37 2.19 -9.84
N ARG A 47 0.34 3.29 -9.57
CA ARG A 47 1.49 3.30 -8.67
C ARG A 47 1.20 4.16 -7.46
N TRP A 48 1.44 3.56 -6.31
CA TRP A 48 1.31 4.18 -5.01
C TRP A 48 2.67 4.14 -4.33
N ASP A 49 3.05 5.25 -3.73
CA ASP A 49 4.28 5.41 -2.98
C ASP A 49 3.94 6.11 -1.67
N SER A 50 4.49 5.66 -0.56
CA SER A 50 4.15 6.20 0.76
C SER A 50 5.40 6.38 1.58
N ASP A 51 5.49 7.53 2.25
CA ASP A 51 6.63 7.85 3.11
C ASP A 51 6.21 8.69 4.32
N LEU A 52 7.08 8.73 5.32
CA LEU A 52 6.95 9.57 6.51
C LEU A 52 7.72 10.86 6.29
N ILE A 53 7.01 11.98 6.18
CA ILE A 53 7.67 13.28 6.02
C ILE A 53 8.23 13.70 7.38
N ASN A 54 9.54 13.94 7.45
CA ASN A 54 10.33 14.17 8.69
C ASN A 54 9.72 15.18 9.67
N GLY A 55 9.79 14.85 10.97
CA GLY A 55 9.57 15.77 12.08
C GLY A 55 10.26 15.33 13.39
N ALA A 56 11.57 15.03 13.37
CA ALA A 56 12.46 15.00 14.55
C ALA A 56 12.16 14.04 15.74
N THR A 57 11.09 13.24 15.70
CA THR A 57 10.81 12.17 16.66
C THR A 57 9.97 11.16 15.92
N THR A 58 10.37 9.88 15.85
CA THR A 58 9.57 8.81 15.25
C THR A 58 8.20 8.76 15.94
N PRO A 59 7.11 9.26 15.33
CA PRO A 59 5.83 9.39 16.02
C PRO A 59 5.05 8.07 16.00
N LEU A 60 5.47 7.13 15.16
CA LEU A 60 4.90 5.80 15.03
C LEU A 60 5.79 4.79 15.75
N ALA A 61 5.27 4.21 16.83
CA ALA A 61 5.89 3.10 17.53
C ALA A 61 5.28 1.78 17.04
N VAL A 62 6.14 0.86 16.62
CA VAL A 62 5.78 -0.51 16.27
C VAL A 62 6.10 -1.39 17.45
N ILE A 63 5.11 -2.11 17.97
CA ILE A 63 5.35 -3.22 18.90
C ILE A 63 5.37 -4.48 18.04
N SER A 64 6.56 -5.04 17.82
CA SER A 64 6.78 -6.27 17.07
C SER A 64 7.37 -7.35 17.97
N HIS A 65 6.84 -8.57 17.89
CA HIS A 65 7.49 -9.74 18.44
C HIS A 65 8.69 -10.12 17.55
N ASN A 66 9.88 -10.23 18.13
CA ASN A 66 11.13 -10.54 17.42
C ASN A 66 11.50 -12.00 17.71
N LEU A 67 11.27 -12.90 16.74
CA LEU A 67 11.74 -14.29 16.83
C LEU A 67 13.22 -14.32 16.44
N VAL A 68 14.06 -14.79 17.37
CA VAL A 68 15.43 -15.26 17.08
C VAL A 68 15.39 -16.40 16.07
#